data_AF-A0A554JP08-F1
#
_entry.id   AF-A0A554JP08-F1
#
_cell.length_a   1.000
_cell.length_b   1.000
_cell.length_c   1.000
_cell.angle_alpha   90.00
_cell.angle_beta   90.00
_cell.angle_gamma   90.00
#
_symmetry.space_group_name_H-M   'P 1'
#
loop_
_entity.id
_entity.type
_entity.pdbx_description
1 polymer ?
#
loop_
_entity_poly.entity_id
_entity_poly.type
_entity_poly.pdbx_seq_one_letter_code
_entity_poly.pdbx_strand_id
1 'polypeptide(L)'
;QAHHFASEKQPHNHILPDHVLRERFNAKLGKKTSDDDIKELRDVVMYQHAVEGTIWTNPQIMEVCEYHFKPYAEVYNAVLGRALRSGLEMRGISAYQHPSIRRLVGTDTRDIGFIHLGSGNHVIKGTNEEIMENTFYRMYLRALLSGRPEWIGKADFLEKMISGPQYGNKAIGLGVLCTPQGFEYAFDVRSSTKIGDWGDPLLKDVSISMIRGDPTGISTGRTTVYIRGDKHHFASSIGVRGNIHLMGPASTHNDHFGDMVYLRPNAPGILSVSIPASGRGSILVRPLFFADIWSYVENNPRPFCWDSWAPNPV
;
A
#
# COMPACT_ATOMS: atom_id res chain seq x y z
N GLN A 1 -29.47 -22.72 -18.50
CA GLN A 1 -30.11 -21.45 -18.09
C GLN A 1 -28.99 -20.58 -17.51
N ALA A 2 -28.75 -19.42 -18.13
CA ALA A 2 -27.61 -18.57 -17.85
C ALA A 2 -27.68 -18.00 -16.42
N HIS A 3 -26.62 -18.19 -15.64
CA HIS A 3 -26.42 -17.43 -14.41
C HIS A 3 -26.18 -15.97 -14.81
N HIS A 4 -27.17 -15.12 -14.55
CA HIS A 4 -27.01 -13.67 -14.57
C HIS A 4 -26.06 -13.30 -13.43
N PHE A 5 -24.76 -13.22 -13.73
CA PHE A 5 -23.77 -12.65 -12.82
C PHE A 5 -24.15 -11.19 -12.59
N ALA A 6 -24.41 -10.82 -11.34
CA ALA A 6 -24.63 -9.41 -10.98
C ALA A 6 -23.28 -8.68 -11.02
N SER A 7 -22.80 -8.37 -12.23
CA SER A 7 -21.72 -7.43 -12.47
C SER A 7 -22.17 -6.00 -12.15
N GLU A 8 -21.19 -5.09 -12.03
CA GLU A 8 -21.40 -3.65 -11.78
C GLU A 8 -22.67 -3.13 -12.47
N LYS A 9 -23.62 -2.63 -11.67
CA LYS A 9 -24.73 -1.86 -12.22
C LYS A 9 -24.15 -0.53 -12.69
N GLN A 10 -24.35 -0.20 -13.97
CA GLN A 10 -24.05 1.13 -14.49
C GLN A 10 -24.57 2.18 -13.51
N PRO A 11 -23.76 3.20 -13.14
CA PRO A 11 -24.28 4.29 -12.34
C PRO A 11 -25.48 4.89 -13.06
N HIS A 12 -26.48 5.30 -12.31
CA HIS A 12 -27.55 6.11 -12.87
C HIS A 12 -26.89 7.33 -13.54
N ASN A 13 -27.26 7.66 -14.78
CA ASN A 13 -26.62 8.68 -15.64
C ASN A 13 -26.51 10.10 -15.03
N HIS A 14 -27.05 10.28 -13.82
CA HIS A 14 -27.08 11.53 -13.07
C HIS A 14 -26.13 11.52 -11.84
N ILE A 15 -25.35 10.45 -11.62
CA ILE A 15 -24.36 10.37 -10.53
C ILE A 15 -23.05 11.02 -11.00
N LEU A 16 -22.65 12.10 -10.32
CA LEU A 16 -21.37 12.78 -10.55
C LEU A 16 -20.24 12.07 -9.78
N PRO A 17 -19.06 11.85 -10.40
CA PRO A 17 -17.89 11.33 -9.70
C PRO A 17 -17.42 12.22 -8.53
N ASP A 18 -16.85 11.63 -7.47
CA ASP A 18 -16.43 12.37 -6.26
C ASP A 18 -15.45 13.52 -6.55
N HIS A 19 -14.47 13.31 -7.43
CA HIS A 19 -13.52 14.36 -7.82
C HIS A 19 -14.19 15.57 -8.49
N VAL A 20 -15.23 15.36 -9.30
CA VAL A 20 -16.02 16.45 -9.93
C VAL A 20 -16.78 17.25 -8.88
N LEU A 21 -17.30 16.57 -7.86
CA LEU A 21 -17.94 17.21 -6.73
C LEU A 21 -16.92 18.03 -5.93
N ARG A 22 -15.76 17.46 -5.59
CA ARG A 22 -14.68 18.15 -4.88
C ARG A 22 -14.19 19.40 -5.62
N GLU A 23 -13.99 19.35 -6.93
CA GLU A 23 -13.61 20.52 -7.72
C GLU A 23 -14.70 21.61 -7.68
N ARG A 24 -15.97 21.23 -7.83
CA ARG A 24 -17.11 22.14 -7.75
C ARG A 24 -17.22 22.81 -6.38
N PHE A 25 -16.90 22.08 -5.31
CA PHE A 25 -16.91 22.60 -3.95
C PHE A 25 -15.67 23.45 -3.63
N ASN A 26 -14.49 23.04 -4.09
CA ASN A 26 -13.25 23.83 -3.94
C ASN A 26 -13.37 25.20 -4.63
N ALA A 27 -14.11 25.29 -5.74
CA ALA A 27 -14.42 26.56 -6.41
C ALA A 27 -15.33 27.51 -5.59
N LYS A 28 -15.98 27.01 -4.53
CA LYS A 28 -16.82 27.77 -3.59
C LYS A 28 -16.07 28.14 -2.29
N LEU A 29 -14.91 27.55 -1.99
CA LEU A 29 -14.11 27.88 -0.81
C LEU A 29 -13.63 29.34 -0.84
N GLY A 30 -13.71 30.04 0.29
CA GLY A 30 -13.33 31.45 0.43
C GLY A 30 -14.42 32.47 0.03
N LYS A 31 -15.62 31.99 -0.38
CA LYS A 31 -16.80 32.83 -0.62
C LYS A 31 -17.77 32.72 0.55
N LYS A 32 -18.55 33.78 0.81
CA LYS A 32 -19.59 33.78 1.86
C LYS A 32 -20.60 32.68 1.53
N THR A 33 -20.60 31.62 2.33
CA THR A 33 -21.44 30.43 2.13
C THR A 33 -22.86 30.74 2.60
N SER A 34 -23.86 30.46 1.77
CA SER A 34 -25.27 30.64 2.13
C SER A 34 -25.83 29.39 2.83
N ASP A 35 -26.94 29.54 3.55
CA ASP A 35 -27.66 28.39 4.14
C ASP A 35 -28.14 27.40 3.07
N ASP A 36 -28.44 27.89 1.86
CA ASP A 36 -28.79 27.06 0.71
C ASP A 36 -27.59 26.24 0.20
N ASP A 37 -26.38 26.80 0.23
CA ASP A 37 -25.15 26.06 -0.09
C ASP A 37 -24.87 24.96 0.95
N ILE A 38 -25.14 25.22 2.24
CA ILE A 38 -24.99 24.24 3.31
C ILE A 38 -26.01 23.11 3.16
N LYS A 39 -27.24 23.46 2.77
CA LYS A 39 -28.31 22.49 2.49
C LYS A 39 -28.01 21.65 1.25
N GLU A 40 -27.53 22.26 0.16
CA GLU A 40 -27.05 21.56 -1.04
C GLU A 40 -25.92 20.60 -0.67
N LEU A 41 -24.96 21.03 0.15
CA LEU A 41 -23.85 20.20 0.61
C LEU A 41 -24.33 19.00 1.43
N ARG A 42 -25.23 19.24 2.39
CA ARG A 42 -25.83 18.17 3.19
C ARG A 42 -26.59 17.18 2.32
N ASP A 43 -27.41 17.66 1.39
CA ASP A 43 -28.24 16.81 0.55
C ASP A 43 -27.38 16.01 -0.47
N VAL A 44 -26.27 16.57 -0.96
CA VAL A 44 -25.26 15.85 -1.77
C VAL A 44 -24.52 14.79 -0.93
N VAL A 45 -24.09 15.11 0.29
CA VAL A 45 -23.43 14.15 1.20
C VAL A 45 -24.37 13.02 1.57
N MET A 46 -25.62 13.32 1.89
CA MET A 46 -26.64 12.30 2.21
C MET A 46 -27.01 11.45 0.99
N TYR A 47 -27.05 12.05 -0.20
CA TYR A 47 -27.24 11.32 -1.46
C TYR A 47 -26.03 10.43 -1.76
N GLN A 48 -24.81 10.91 -1.59
CA GLN A 48 -23.59 10.11 -1.73
C GLN A 48 -23.58 8.95 -0.73
N HIS A 49 -23.93 9.17 0.54
CA HIS A 49 -24.06 8.09 1.52
C HIS A 49 -25.17 7.08 1.18
N ALA A 50 -26.25 7.51 0.53
CA ALA A 50 -27.29 6.62 0.06
C ALA A 50 -26.89 5.85 -1.22
N VAL A 51 -25.90 6.35 -1.97
CA VAL A 51 -25.46 5.85 -3.28
C VAL A 51 -24.09 5.17 -3.24
N GLU A 52 -23.31 5.30 -2.16
CA GLU A 52 -22.03 4.60 -1.88
C GLU A 52 -22.12 3.06 -1.95
N GLY A 53 -23.32 2.51 -2.19
CA GLY A 53 -23.53 1.15 -2.68
C GLY A 53 -23.06 0.87 -4.12
N THR A 54 -22.68 1.86 -4.93
CA THR A 54 -22.10 1.60 -6.27
C THR A 54 -20.59 1.43 -6.21
N ILE A 55 -20.16 0.17 -6.14
CA ILE A 55 -18.79 -0.27 -6.41
C ILE A 55 -18.51 0.00 -7.89
N TRP A 56 -18.05 1.20 -8.23
CA TRP A 56 -17.59 1.48 -9.60
C TRP A 56 -16.07 1.52 -9.63
N THR A 57 -15.51 0.47 -10.21
CA THR A 57 -14.08 0.22 -10.28
C THR A 57 -13.33 1.31 -11.06
N ASN A 58 -13.92 1.84 -12.13
CA ASN A 58 -13.19 2.73 -13.04
C ASN A 58 -12.82 4.09 -12.42
N PRO A 59 -13.73 4.88 -11.80
CA PRO A 59 -13.35 6.11 -11.11
C PRO A 59 -12.37 5.88 -9.96
N GLN A 60 -12.51 4.77 -9.22
CA GLN A 60 -11.60 4.42 -8.13
C GLN A 60 -10.18 4.15 -8.64
N ILE A 61 -10.04 3.41 -9.74
CA ILE A 61 -8.74 3.21 -10.39
C ILE A 61 -8.17 4.53 -10.91
N MET A 62 -9.00 5.35 -11.58
CA MET A 62 -8.57 6.65 -12.09
C MET A 62 -8.13 7.60 -10.97
N GLU A 63 -8.83 7.59 -9.84
CA GLU A 63 -8.51 8.41 -8.69
C GLU A 63 -7.13 8.06 -8.13
N VAL A 64 -6.86 6.77 -7.94
CA VAL A 64 -5.54 6.30 -7.48
C VAL A 64 -4.45 6.65 -8.48
N CYS A 65 -4.67 6.49 -9.77
CA CYS A 65 -3.69 6.82 -10.79
C CYS A 65 -3.38 8.33 -10.85
N GLU A 66 -4.40 9.18 -10.96
CA GLU A 66 -4.23 10.62 -11.23
C GLU A 66 -4.01 11.46 -9.98
N TYR A 67 -4.56 11.08 -8.82
CA TYR A 67 -4.44 11.86 -7.57
C TYR A 67 -3.46 11.25 -6.56
N HIS A 68 -3.07 9.98 -6.71
CA HIS A 68 -2.03 9.38 -5.87
C HIS A 68 -0.74 9.10 -6.66
N PHE A 69 -0.74 8.28 -7.69
CA PHE A 69 0.54 7.95 -8.35
C PHE A 69 1.18 9.10 -9.10
N LYS A 70 0.39 9.86 -9.87
CA LYS A 70 0.92 10.96 -10.69
C LYS A 70 1.53 12.09 -9.85
N PRO A 71 0.87 12.62 -8.80
CA PRO A 71 1.45 13.70 -8.00
C PRO A 71 2.66 13.24 -7.19
N TYR A 72 2.70 11.97 -6.77
CA TYR A 72 3.81 11.40 -6.00
C TYR A 72 4.87 10.70 -6.86
N ALA A 73 4.86 10.89 -8.18
CA ALA A 73 5.81 10.26 -9.10
C ALA A 73 7.28 10.50 -8.71
N GLU A 74 7.61 11.70 -8.23
CA GLU A 74 8.95 12.04 -7.76
C GLU A 74 9.37 11.22 -6.52
N VAL A 75 8.44 10.88 -5.63
CA VAL A 75 8.73 10.05 -4.46
C VAL A 75 9.13 8.65 -4.90
N TYR A 76 8.33 8.03 -5.78
CA TYR A 76 8.64 6.71 -6.33
C TYR A 76 9.96 6.71 -7.11
N ASN A 77 10.19 7.77 -7.90
CA ASN A 77 11.43 7.99 -8.62
C ASN A 77 12.64 8.05 -7.67
N ALA A 78 12.52 8.85 -6.61
CA ALA A 78 13.56 9.02 -5.61
C ALA A 78 13.85 7.72 -4.84
N VAL A 79 12.83 6.94 -4.50
CA VAL A 79 12.97 5.62 -3.85
C VAL A 79 13.78 4.68 -4.74
N LEU A 80 13.40 4.53 -6.01
CA LEU A 80 14.12 3.66 -6.95
C LEU A 80 15.54 4.14 -7.22
N GLY A 81 15.71 5.44 -7.44
CA GLY A 81 17.01 6.05 -7.68
C GLY A 81 17.94 5.92 -6.48
N ARG A 82 17.43 6.08 -5.25
CA ARG A 82 18.20 5.89 -4.02
C ARG A 82 18.57 4.43 -3.84
N ALA A 83 17.62 3.51 -3.99
CA ALA A 83 17.88 2.08 -3.86
C ALA A 83 18.99 1.60 -4.82
N LEU A 84 18.97 2.08 -6.07
CA LEU A 84 20.01 1.79 -7.05
C LEU A 84 21.37 2.34 -6.64
N ARG A 85 21.44 3.59 -6.17
CA ARG A 85 22.70 4.23 -5.74
C ARG A 85 23.27 3.65 -4.44
N SER A 86 22.40 3.21 -3.54
CA SER A 86 22.80 2.62 -2.26
C SER A 86 23.29 1.18 -2.40
N GLY A 87 23.28 0.60 -3.60
CA GLY A 87 23.75 -0.78 -3.84
C GLY A 87 22.86 -1.85 -3.21
N LEU A 88 21.62 -1.51 -2.88
CA LEU A 88 20.64 -2.46 -2.38
C LEU A 88 20.22 -3.40 -3.52
N GLU A 89 20.04 -4.68 -3.21
CA GLU A 89 19.53 -5.65 -4.17
C GLU A 89 18.25 -6.28 -3.65
N MET A 90 17.14 -6.09 -4.37
CA MET A 90 15.88 -6.79 -4.09
C MET A 90 15.75 -8.03 -4.99
N ARG A 91 15.57 -9.19 -4.36
CA ARG A 91 15.36 -10.50 -5.00
C ARG A 91 13.99 -11.05 -4.64
N GLY A 92 13.07 -11.10 -5.60
CA GLY A 92 11.79 -11.80 -5.43
C GLY A 92 11.96 -13.33 -5.33
N ILE A 93 10.89 -14.03 -4.97
CA ILE A 93 10.86 -15.50 -4.88
C ILE A 93 11.34 -16.21 -6.16
N SER A 94 11.16 -15.61 -7.34
CA SER A 94 11.67 -16.15 -8.61
C SER A 94 13.18 -16.34 -8.62
N ALA A 95 13.94 -15.55 -7.84
CA ALA A 95 15.39 -15.68 -7.73
C ALA A 95 15.81 -16.99 -7.05
N TYR A 96 14.92 -17.60 -6.28
CA TYR A 96 15.16 -18.83 -5.51
C TYR A 96 14.53 -20.07 -6.15
N GLN A 97 13.85 -19.91 -7.29
CA GLN A 97 13.31 -21.04 -8.04
C GLN A 97 14.42 -21.82 -8.73
N HIS A 98 14.24 -23.15 -8.82
CA HIS A 98 15.13 -23.99 -9.60
C HIS A 98 15.16 -23.53 -11.07
N PRO A 99 16.33 -23.46 -11.75
CA PRO A 99 16.42 -22.94 -13.11
C PRO A 99 15.49 -23.62 -14.12
N SER A 100 15.23 -24.93 -13.97
CA SER A 100 14.28 -25.65 -14.84
C SER A 100 12.84 -25.19 -14.65
N ILE A 101 12.43 -24.87 -13.43
CA ILE A 101 11.09 -24.35 -13.12
C ILE A 101 10.98 -22.93 -13.68
N ARG A 102 11.96 -22.07 -13.41
CA ARG A 102 11.97 -20.68 -13.87
C ARG A 102 11.89 -20.55 -15.40
N ARG A 103 12.48 -21.48 -16.15
CA ARG A 103 12.34 -21.53 -17.62
C ARG A 103 10.93 -21.89 -18.08
N LEU A 104 10.19 -22.71 -17.31
CA LEU A 104 8.85 -23.17 -17.65
C LEU A 104 7.77 -22.17 -17.25
N VAL A 105 7.86 -21.61 -16.04
CA VAL A 105 6.80 -20.74 -15.49
C VAL A 105 7.12 -19.25 -15.60
N GLY A 106 8.34 -18.89 -16.00
CA GLY A 106 8.79 -17.50 -16.05
C GLY A 106 8.93 -16.90 -14.65
N THR A 107 8.54 -15.63 -14.52
CA THR A 107 8.58 -14.88 -13.27
C THR A 107 7.36 -15.20 -12.42
N ASP A 108 7.58 -15.52 -11.14
CA ASP A 108 6.53 -15.72 -10.15
C ASP A 108 5.80 -14.40 -9.86
N THR A 109 4.48 -14.44 -9.89
CA THR A 109 3.65 -13.26 -9.62
C THR A 109 3.76 -12.77 -8.17
N ARG A 110 4.33 -13.58 -7.26
CA ARG A 110 4.58 -13.20 -5.86
C ARG A 110 5.89 -12.43 -5.66
N ASP A 111 6.62 -12.10 -6.72
CA ASP A 111 7.84 -11.32 -6.60
C ASP A 111 7.60 -9.93 -6.01
N ILE A 112 8.52 -9.52 -5.14
CA ILE A 112 8.58 -8.16 -4.58
C ILE A 112 9.68 -7.34 -5.24
N GLY A 113 9.43 -6.04 -5.38
CA GLY A 113 10.41 -5.02 -5.73
C GLY A 113 10.61 -4.02 -4.60
N PHE A 114 11.38 -2.95 -4.88
CA PHE A 114 11.50 -1.82 -3.96
C PHE A 114 10.16 -1.09 -3.76
N ILE A 115 9.34 -1.07 -4.81
CA ILE A 115 7.96 -0.61 -4.75
C ILE A 115 7.08 -1.83 -4.99
N HIS A 116 6.25 -2.19 -4.03
CA HIS A 116 5.26 -3.24 -4.18
C HIS A 116 3.87 -2.68 -3.89
N LEU A 117 2.96 -2.89 -4.84
CA LEU A 117 1.60 -2.38 -4.78
C LEU A 117 0.68 -3.51 -4.32
N GLY A 118 0.16 -3.38 -3.12
CA GLY A 118 -0.85 -4.28 -2.58
C GLY A 118 -2.18 -4.15 -3.33
N SER A 119 -3.03 -5.16 -3.20
CA SER A 119 -4.41 -5.12 -3.70
C SER A 119 -5.37 -5.02 -2.52
N GLY A 120 -6.32 -4.09 -2.62
CA GLY A 120 -7.46 -3.92 -1.73
C GLY A 120 -8.62 -4.86 -2.08
N ASN A 121 -9.68 -4.80 -1.28
CA ASN A 121 -10.88 -5.62 -1.43
C ASN A 121 -12.00 -4.92 -2.23
N HIS A 122 -11.79 -3.67 -2.69
CA HIS A 122 -12.82 -2.85 -3.31
C HIS A 122 -13.09 -3.29 -4.76
N VAL A 123 -12.04 -3.38 -5.60
CA VAL A 123 -12.18 -3.83 -7.00
C VAL A 123 -12.58 -5.31 -7.06
N ILE A 124 -11.98 -6.15 -6.23
CA ILE A 124 -12.25 -7.61 -6.19
C ILE A 124 -13.75 -7.91 -6.00
N LYS A 125 -14.43 -7.17 -5.11
CA LYS A 125 -15.87 -7.36 -4.86
C LYS A 125 -16.76 -6.83 -6.00
N GLY A 126 -16.30 -5.82 -6.73
CA GLY A 126 -17.05 -5.22 -7.85
C GLY A 126 -16.95 -6.02 -9.15
N THR A 127 -15.90 -6.81 -9.32
CA THR A 127 -15.57 -7.48 -10.58
C THR A 127 -15.60 -9.01 -10.49
N ASN A 128 -16.40 -9.57 -9.57
CA ASN A 128 -16.49 -11.03 -9.38
C ASN A 128 -15.11 -11.70 -9.12
N GLU A 129 -14.19 -10.99 -8.47
CA GLU A 129 -12.81 -11.41 -8.20
C GLU A 129 -11.92 -11.64 -9.44
N GLU A 130 -12.36 -11.23 -10.63
CA GLU A 130 -11.65 -11.43 -11.89
C GLU A 130 -10.54 -10.39 -12.13
N ILE A 131 -10.63 -9.24 -11.47
CA ILE A 131 -9.76 -8.09 -11.69
C ILE A 131 -9.04 -7.73 -10.39
N MET A 132 -7.74 -7.49 -10.54
CA MET A 132 -6.84 -7.08 -9.47
C MET A 132 -6.26 -5.69 -9.74
N GLU A 133 -6.60 -4.73 -8.88
CA GLU A 133 -6.25 -3.32 -9.04
C GLU A 133 -4.73 -3.07 -9.09
N ASN A 134 -3.94 -3.83 -8.32
CA ASN A 134 -2.49 -3.68 -8.28
C ASN A 134 -1.79 -4.01 -9.61
N THR A 135 -2.42 -4.79 -10.49
CA THR A 135 -1.93 -4.99 -11.87
C THR A 135 -1.98 -3.69 -12.67
N PHE A 136 -3.05 -2.92 -12.55
CA PHE A 136 -3.19 -1.64 -13.27
C PHE A 136 -2.28 -0.59 -12.67
N TYR A 137 -2.23 -0.54 -11.33
CA TYR A 137 -1.40 0.40 -10.58
C TYR A 137 0.09 0.24 -10.93
N ARG A 138 0.61 -1.00 -10.98
CA ARG A 138 2.01 -1.23 -11.35
C ARG A 138 2.29 -0.83 -12.80
N MET A 139 1.36 -1.11 -13.73
CA MET A 139 1.51 -0.77 -15.14
C MET A 139 1.54 0.75 -15.33
N TYR A 140 0.61 1.45 -14.69
CA TYR A 140 0.53 2.91 -14.74
C TYR A 140 1.81 3.55 -14.18
N LEU A 141 2.26 3.13 -12.98
CA LEU A 141 3.46 3.70 -12.37
C LEU A 141 4.72 3.41 -13.19
N ARG A 142 4.85 2.21 -13.76
CA ARG A 142 5.94 1.88 -14.70
C ARG A 142 5.91 2.81 -15.91
N ALA A 143 4.76 2.95 -16.58
CA ALA A 143 4.63 3.81 -17.75
C ALA A 143 4.99 5.27 -17.42
N LEU A 144 4.49 5.77 -16.29
CA LEU A 144 4.76 7.12 -15.79
C LEU A 144 6.27 7.37 -15.56
N LEU A 145 6.98 6.40 -14.99
CA LEU A 145 8.42 6.52 -14.74
C LEU A 145 9.27 6.23 -15.98
N SER A 146 8.79 5.38 -16.91
CA SER A 146 9.51 5.01 -18.14
C SER A 146 9.84 6.22 -19.03
N GLY A 147 9.03 7.27 -18.97
CA GLY A 147 9.24 8.50 -19.74
C GLY A 147 10.34 9.41 -19.21
N ARG A 148 10.97 9.08 -18.07
CA ARG A 148 12.00 9.94 -17.45
C ARG A 148 13.40 9.63 -17.97
N PRO A 149 14.27 10.64 -18.17
CA PRO A 149 15.61 10.47 -18.74
C PRO A 149 16.47 9.39 -18.07
N GLU A 150 16.43 9.29 -16.74
CA GLU A 150 17.24 8.37 -15.94
C GLU A 150 16.85 6.88 -16.10
N TRP A 151 15.65 6.61 -16.62
CA TRP A 151 15.11 5.27 -16.83
C TRP A 151 15.05 4.84 -18.30
N ILE A 152 15.45 5.71 -19.23
CA ILE A 152 15.59 5.34 -20.64
C ILE A 152 16.56 4.16 -20.75
N GLY A 153 16.12 3.07 -21.40
CA GLY A 153 16.89 1.84 -21.55
C GLY A 153 16.95 0.94 -20.30
N LYS A 154 16.20 1.25 -19.24
CA LYS A 154 16.13 0.47 -17.99
C LYS A 154 14.75 -0.13 -17.72
N ALA A 155 14.01 -0.48 -18.79
CA ALA A 155 12.67 -1.04 -18.69
C ALA A 155 12.63 -2.29 -17.78
N ASP A 156 13.58 -3.22 -17.96
CA ASP A 156 13.68 -4.45 -17.16
C ASP A 156 13.88 -4.17 -15.66
N PHE A 157 14.60 -3.09 -15.32
CA PHE A 157 14.77 -2.68 -13.93
C PHE A 157 13.44 -2.18 -13.35
N LEU A 158 12.72 -1.31 -14.06
CA LEU A 158 11.40 -0.83 -13.62
C LEU A 158 10.39 -1.98 -13.51
N GLU A 159 10.43 -2.92 -14.44
CA GLU A 159 9.59 -4.12 -14.40
C GLU A 159 9.87 -4.96 -13.16
N LYS A 160 11.14 -5.19 -12.83
CA LYS A 160 11.49 -5.98 -11.64
C LYS A 160 11.23 -5.24 -10.33
N MET A 161 11.48 -3.92 -10.29
CA MET A 161 11.48 -3.15 -9.03
C MET A 161 10.14 -2.52 -8.65
N ILE A 162 9.20 -2.41 -9.59
CA ILE A 162 7.82 -2.00 -9.34
C ILE A 162 6.95 -3.22 -9.51
N SER A 163 6.59 -3.89 -8.42
CA SER A 163 5.82 -5.13 -8.45
C SER A 163 4.38 -4.94 -7.95
N GLY A 164 3.49 -5.80 -8.41
CA GLY A 164 2.15 -5.95 -7.85
C GLY A 164 1.98 -7.41 -7.44
N PRO A 165 2.49 -7.80 -6.27
CA PRO A 165 2.63 -9.21 -5.90
C PRO A 165 1.26 -9.86 -5.70
N GLN A 166 1.06 -11.05 -6.28
CA GLN A 166 -0.23 -11.76 -6.30
C GLN A 166 -0.05 -13.27 -6.21
N TYR A 167 -1.01 -13.92 -5.55
CA TYR A 167 -1.23 -15.36 -5.56
C TYR A 167 -2.73 -15.65 -5.58
N GLY A 168 -3.25 -16.00 -6.77
CA GLY A 168 -4.69 -16.07 -7.00
C GLY A 168 -5.35 -14.72 -6.73
N ASN A 169 -6.43 -14.73 -5.95
CA ASN A 169 -7.18 -13.52 -5.57
C ASN A 169 -6.60 -12.80 -4.32
N LYS A 170 -5.32 -12.98 -3.98
CA LYS A 170 -4.68 -12.34 -2.82
C LYS A 170 -3.38 -11.67 -3.20
N ALA A 171 -3.14 -10.48 -2.66
CA ALA A 171 -1.80 -9.89 -2.71
C ALA A 171 -0.91 -10.57 -1.68
N ILE A 172 0.03 -11.39 -2.17
CA ILE A 172 1.05 -12.12 -1.40
C ILE A 172 2.39 -11.89 -2.11
N GLY A 173 3.33 -11.28 -1.41
CA GLY A 173 4.66 -10.96 -1.89
C GLY A 173 5.74 -11.60 -1.04
N LEU A 174 6.75 -12.16 -1.67
CA LEU A 174 7.89 -12.79 -1.00
C LEU A 174 9.21 -12.40 -1.68
N GLY A 175 10.23 -12.15 -0.87
CA GLY A 175 11.58 -11.91 -1.37
C GLY A 175 12.58 -11.56 -0.28
N VAL A 176 13.77 -11.17 -0.73
CA VAL A 176 14.92 -10.87 0.11
C VAL A 176 15.55 -9.56 -0.35
N LEU A 177 15.83 -8.69 0.62
CA LEU A 177 16.66 -7.50 0.44
C LEU A 177 18.08 -7.82 0.89
N CYS A 178 19.03 -7.72 -0.03
CA CYS A 178 20.46 -7.83 0.25
C CYS A 178 21.06 -6.43 0.37
N THR A 179 21.81 -6.22 1.43
CA THR A 179 22.55 -4.99 1.69
C THR A 179 23.93 -5.03 1.03
N PRO A 180 24.59 -3.88 0.77
CA PRO A 180 25.97 -3.85 0.27
C PRO A 180 26.97 -4.56 1.18
N GLN A 181 26.65 -4.66 2.48
CA GLN A 181 27.46 -5.34 3.49
C GLN A 181 27.22 -6.87 3.53
N GLY A 182 26.38 -7.40 2.64
CA GLY A 182 26.11 -8.84 2.50
C GLY A 182 25.07 -9.38 3.47
N PHE A 183 24.44 -8.54 4.29
CA PHE A 183 23.35 -8.97 5.16
C PHE A 183 22.04 -9.08 4.37
N GLU A 184 21.22 -10.08 4.70
CA GLU A 184 19.97 -10.39 4.01
C GLU A 184 18.76 -10.29 4.95
N TYR A 185 17.74 -9.55 4.52
CA TYR A 185 16.44 -9.45 5.18
C TYR A 185 15.36 -10.10 4.33
N ALA A 186 14.60 -11.02 4.92
CA ALA A 186 13.44 -11.61 4.25
C ALA A 186 12.22 -10.69 4.40
N PHE A 187 11.37 -10.67 3.38
CA PHE A 187 10.10 -9.95 3.38
C PHE A 187 8.96 -10.88 3.02
N ASP A 188 7.89 -10.83 3.82
CA ASP A 188 6.63 -11.52 3.59
C ASP A 188 5.50 -10.49 3.69
N VAL A 189 4.96 -10.11 2.53
CA VAL A 189 3.92 -9.09 2.38
C VAL A 189 2.59 -9.76 2.10
N ARG A 190 1.55 -9.47 2.88
CA ARG A 190 0.21 -10.02 2.67
C ARG A 190 -0.86 -8.97 2.89
N SER A 191 -1.80 -8.90 1.96
CA SER A 191 -3.02 -8.08 2.05
C SER A 191 -4.00 -8.52 3.14
N SER A 192 -3.90 -9.78 3.59
CA SER A 192 -4.77 -10.32 4.64
C SER A 192 -3.96 -10.81 5.82
N THR A 193 -4.45 -10.47 7.01
CA THR A 193 -3.89 -10.93 8.28
C THR A 193 -4.92 -11.75 9.05
N LYS A 194 -4.46 -12.72 9.82
CA LYS A 194 -5.31 -13.37 10.82
C LYS A 194 -5.25 -12.51 12.06
N ILE A 195 -6.24 -11.63 12.21
CA ILE A 195 -6.35 -10.74 13.37
C ILE A 195 -6.50 -11.59 14.64
N GLY A 196 -5.74 -11.21 15.67
CA GLY A 196 -5.94 -11.67 17.03
C GLY A 196 -7.17 -11.03 17.65
N ASP A 197 -6.95 -10.34 18.77
CA ASP A 197 -7.98 -9.54 19.43
C ASP A 197 -7.79 -8.05 19.09
N TRP A 198 -8.78 -7.20 19.38
CA TRP A 198 -8.70 -5.75 19.16
C TRP A 198 -7.56 -5.10 19.95
N GLY A 199 -7.22 -5.63 21.13
CA GLY A 199 -6.09 -5.15 21.95
C GLY A 199 -4.72 -5.62 21.47
N ASP A 200 -4.66 -6.68 20.66
CA ASP A 200 -3.43 -7.17 20.02
C ASP A 200 -3.75 -7.81 18.66
N PRO A 201 -3.85 -6.99 17.61
CA PRO A 201 -4.22 -7.46 16.28
C PRO A 201 -3.22 -8.44 15.66
N LEU A 202 -1.94 -8.38 16.08
CA LEU A 202 -0.86 -9.21 15.52
C LEU A 202 -0.65 -10.53 16.26
N LEU A 203 -1.18 -10.69 17.49
CA LEU A 203 -0.95 -11.88 18.33
C LEU A 203 -1.11 -13.20 17.58
N LYS A 204 -2.19 -13.32 16.79
CA LYS A 204 -2.50 -14.53 16.06
C LYS A 204 -1.59 -14.75 14.85
N ASP A 205 -1.19 -13.69 14.15
CA ASP A 205 -0.20 -13.79 13.05
C ASP A 205 1.18 -14.22 13.58
N VAL A 206 1.63 -13.63 14.69
CA VAL A 206 2.87 -13.99 15.38
C VAL A 206 2.82 -15.44 15.87
N SER A 207 1.70 -15.86 16.46
CA SER A 207 1.53 -17.24 16.92
C SER A 207 1.59 -18.24 15.75
N ILE A 208 0.94 -17.91 14.63
CA ILE A 208 0.94 -18.76 13.44
C ILE A 208 2.35 -18.83 12.81
N SER A 209 3.08 -17.71 12.74
CA SER A 209 4.43 -17.70 12.17
C SER A 209 5.39 -18.59 12.98
N MET A 210 5.26 -18.58 14.31
CA MET A 210 6.03 -19.47 15.19
C MET A 210 5.71 -20.95 14.98
N ILE A 211 4.43 -21.30 14.77
CA ILE A 211 4.00 -22.70 14.60
C ILE A 211 4.31 -23.23 13.20
N ARG A 212 4.02 -22.45 12.15
CA ARG A 212 4.14 -22.91 10.75
C ARG A 212 5.57 -22.92 10.24
N GLY A 213 6.48 -22.17 10.87
CA GLY A 213 7.84 -22.03 10.40
C GLY A 213 7.93 -21.38 9.01
N ASP A 214 8.90 -21.81 8.21
CA ASP A 214 9.18 -21.25 6.88
C ASP A 214 9.05 -22.30 5.77
N PRO A 215 7.83 -22.55 5.26
CA PRO A 215 7.62 -23.50 4.17
C PRO A 215 8.23 -23.03 2.83
N THR A 216 8.63 -21.77 2.72
CA THR A 216 9.17 -21.18 1.49
C THR A 216 10.69 -21.21 1.41
N GLY A 217 11.37 -21.41 2.55
CA GLY A 217 12.83 -21.31 2.67
C GLY A 217 13.38 -19.87 2.63
N ILE A 218 12.53 -18.87 2.34
CA ILE A 218 12.95 -17.46 2.19
C ILE A 218 13.37 -16.86 3.53
N SER A 219 12.66 -17.19 4.62
CA SER A 219 12.94 -16.68 5.97
C SER A 219 14.08 -17.43 6.67
N THR A 220 14.47 -18.60 6.15
CA THR A 220 15.44 -19.48 6.80
C THR A 220 16.81 -18.81 6.90
N GLY A 221 17.31 -18.68 8.13
CA GLY A 221 18.60 -18.03 8.42
C GLY A 221 18.59 -16.50 8.31
N ARG A 222 17.42 -15.87 8.14
CA ARG A 222 17.28 -14.41 7.96
C ARG A 222 16.37 -13.82 9.03
N THR A 223 16.55 -12.54 9.28
CA THR A 223 15.53 -11.73 9.97
C THR A 223 14.41 -11.45 8.96
N THR A 224 13.17 -11.77 9.33
CA THR A 224 12.02 -11.58 8.45
C THR A 224 11.17 -10.38 8.87
N VAL A 225 10.82 -9.57 7.88
CA VAL A 225 9.85 -8.47 7.98
C VAL A 225 8.52 -8.95 7.40
N TYR A 226 7.58 -9.24 8.29
CA TYR A 226 6.21 -9.59 7.95
C TYR A 226 5.37 -8.32 7.86
N ILE A 227 4.87 -8.02 6.67
CA ILE A 227 3.97 -6.88 6.42
C ILE A 227 2.57 -7.43 6.19
N ARG A 228 1.60 -6.88 6.92
CA ARG A 228 0.21 -7.34 6.97
C ARG A 228 -0.74 -6.17 6.70
N GLY A 229 -1.68 -6.38 5.79
CA GLY A 229 -2.81 -5.50 5.57
C GLY A 229 -3.94 -5.81 6.54
N ASP A 230 -4.43 -4.77 7.22
CA ASP A 230 -5.77 -4.71 7.82
C ASP A 230 -6.32 -3.29 7.63
N LYS A 231 -7.64 -3.15 7.50
CA LYS A 231 -8.25 -1.84 7.28
C LYS A 231 -8.42 -1.02 8.56
N HIS A 232 -8.37 -1.61 9.76
CA HIS A 232 -8.82 -0.94 10.98
C HIS A 232 -7.72 -0.65 12.03
N HIS A 233 -6.53 -1.25 11.92
CA HIS A 233 -5.53 -1.17 12.99
C HIS A 233 -4.13 -0.85 12.48
N PHE A 234 -3.40 -0.05 13.27
CA PHE A 234 -1.94 -0.05 13.27
C PHE A 234 -1.46 -1.01 14.36
N ALA A 235 -0.47 -1.84 14.04
CA ALA A 235 0.21 -2.66 15.03
C ALA A 235 1.63 -2.99 14.58
N SER A 236 2.54 -3.11 15.54
CA SER A 236 3.88 -3.62 15.29
C SER A 236 4.35 -4.48 16.44
N SER A 237 5.04 -5.58 16.14
CA SER A 237 5.62 -6.47 17.14
C SER A 237 7.00 -6.91 16.68
N ILE A 238 7.93 -7.03 17.63
CA ILE A 238 9.26 -7.61 17.39
C ILE A 238 9.27 -8.95 18.11
N GLY A 239 9.24 -10.02 17.32
CA GLY A 239 9.20 -11.39 17.79
C GLY A 239 10.59 -11.98 18.06
N VAL A 240 10.58 -13.27 18.42
CA VAL A 240 11.80 -14.05 18.67
C VAL A 240 12.68 -14.09 17.41
N ARG A 241 14.01 -14.05 17.59
CA ARG A 241 15.02 -13.98 16.50
C ARG A 241 15.01 -12.67 15.68
N GLY A 242 14.38 -11.62 16.21
CA GLY A 242 14.38 -10.30 15.59
C GLY A 242 13.38 -10.14 14.45
N ASN A 243 12.49 -11.12 14.24
CA ASN A 243 11.42 -11.02 13.25
C ASN A 243 10.50 -9.85 13.57
N ILE A 244 10.17 -9.07 12.55
CA ILE A 244 9.37 -7.87 12.69
C ILE A 244 8.00 -8.15 12.07
N HIS A 245 6.94 -8.01 12.85
CA HIS A 245 5.57 -8.05 12.36
C HIS A 245 5.02 -6.64 12.32
N LEU A 246 4.53 -6.23 11.16
CA LEU A 246 4.08 -4.89 10.85
C LEU A 246 2.67 -4.97 10.27
N MET A 247 1.78 -4.16 10.82
CA MET A 247 0.47 -3.88 10.26
C MET A 247 0.42 -2.40 9.93
N GLY A 248 0.21 -2.10 8.65
CA GLY A 248 0.08 -0.72 8.18
C GLY A 248 -1.10 -0.04 8.85
N PRO A 249 -1.08 1.29 9.02
CA PRO A 249 -2.15 2.01 9.70
C PRO A 249 -3.49 1.89 8.99
N ALA A 250 -4.56 1.99 9.78
CA ALA A 250 -5.95 1.88 9.34
C ALA A 250 -6.27 2.83 8.17
N SER A 251 -7.02 2.35 7.19
CA SER A 251 -7.58 3.14 6.08
C SER A 251 -9.10 3.06 6.10
N THR A 252 -9.70 3.31 7.26
CA THR A 252 -11.16 3.35 7.47
C THR A 252 -11.80 4.72 7.19
N HIS A 253 -11.05 5.67 6.64
CA HIS A 253 -11.51 7.05 6.44
C HIS A 253 -12.75 7.20 5.52
N ASN A 254 -13.09 6.15 4.76
CA ASN A 254 -14.28 6.07 3.90
C ASN A 254 -15.14 4.81 4.18
N ASP A 255 -14.98 4.13 5.32
CA ASP A 255 -15.87 3.03 5.70
C ASP A 255 -16.93 3.58 6.66
N HIS A 256 -18.21 3.43 6.33
CA HIS A 256 -19.35 3.80 7.19
C HIS A 256 -19.20 3.28 8.63
N PHE A 257 -18.50 2.16 8.81
CA PHE A 257 -18.15 1.65 10.12
C PHE A 257 -17.27 2.62 10.93
N GLY A 258 -16.23 3.20 10.33
CA GLY A 258 -15.32 4.14 10.99
C GLY A 258 -16.00 5.41 11.48
N ASP A 259 -16.98 5.90 10.71
CA ASP A 259 -17.79 7.07 11.08
C ASP A 259 -18.82 6.76 12.17
N MET A 260 -19.40 5.54 12.17
CA MET A 260 -20.36 5.12 13.20
C MET A 260 -19.73 4.85 14.58
N VAL A 261 -18.47 4.40 14.62
CA VAL A 261 -17.77 4.10 15.90
C VAL A 261 -16.80 5.19 16.34
N TYR A 262 -16.90 6.41 15.79
CA TYR A 262 -16.02 7.55 16.12
C TYR A 262 -14.52 7.24 15.97
N LEU A 263 -14.15 6.41 15.00
CA LEU A 263 -12.75 6.15 14.66
C LEU A 263 -12.20 7.28 13.76
N ARG A 264 -12.15 8.52 14.26
CA ARG A 264 -11.33 9.61 13.67
C ARG A 264 -10.63 10.35 14.80
N PRO A 265 -9.27 10.29 14.88
CA PRO A 265 -8.35 10.96 13.95
C PRO A 265 -7.14 10.10 13.47
N ASN A 266 -7.21 8.77 13.60
CA ASN A 266 -6.08 7.87 13.32
C ASN A 266 -6.17 7.16 11.95
N ALA A 267 -6.31 7.90 10.86
CA ALA A 267 -6.33 7.33 9.50
C ALA A 267 -5.65 8.26 8.48
N PRO A 268 -4.99 7.75 7.43
CA PRO A 268 -3.88 6.80 7.39
C PRO A 268 -2.53 7.50 7.60
N GLY A 269 -1.60 6.79 8.23
CA GLY A 269 -0.23 7.23 8.43
C GLY A 269 0.77 6.58 7.47
N ILE A 270 2.02 7.03 7.51
CA ILE A 270 3.15 6.30 6.92
C ILE A 270 3.80 5.50 8.05
N LEU A 271 3.93 4.18 7.90
CA LEU A 271 4.77 3.39 8.80
C LEU A 271 6.17 3.30 8.22
N SER A 272 7.12 4.01 8.81
CA SER A 272 8.53 3.91 8.46
C SER A 272 9.18 2.83 9.30
N VAL A 273 9.89 1.90 8.64
CA VAL A 273 10.71 0.89 9.32
C VAL A 273 12.13 0.98 8.81
N SER A 274 13.06 1.28 9.72
CA SER A 274 14.48 1.32 9.46
C SER A 274 15.13 0.04 9.98
N ILE A 275 15.86 -0.64 9.10
CA ILE A 275 16.61 -1.86 9.42
C ILE A 275 18.11 -1.58 9.24
N PRO A 276 18.99 -2.13 10.09
CA PRO A 276 20.40 -1.82 10.03
C PRO A 276 21.07 -2.45 8.82
N ALA A 277 21.73 -1.66 7.97
CA ALA A 277 22.38 -2.17 6.75
C ALA A 277 23.45 -3.25 7.05
N SER A 278 24.11 -3.20 8.21
CA SER A 278 25.11 -4.18 8.63
C SER A 278 24.54 -5.45 9.29
N GLY A 279 23.22 -5.54 9.44
CA GLY A 279 22.57 -6.55 10.28
C GLY A 279 22.71 -6.30 11.79
N ARG A 280 23.49 -5.29 12.20
CA ARG A 280 23.76 -4.96 13.61
C ARG A 280 23.20 -3.59 13.94
N GLY A 281 22.40 -3.51 15.00
CA GLY A 281 21.84 -2.25 15.49
C GLY A 281 20.36 -2.39 15.83
N SER A 282 19.76 -1.25 16.16
CA SER A 282 18.34 -1.19 16.48
C SER A 282 17.51 -1.10 15.20
N ILE A 283 16.42 -1.87 15.17
CA ILE A 283 15.34 -1.66 14.22
C ILE A 283 14.49 -0.52 14.75
N LEU A 284 14.17 0.46 13.89
CA LEU A 284 13.33 1.60 14.25
C LEU A 284 11.99 1.45 13.55
N VAL A 285 10.90 1.41 14.32
CA VAL A 285 9.53 1.39 13.79
C VAL A 285 8.87 2.70 14.19
N ARG A 286 8.56 3.55 13.21
CA ARG A 286 8.10 4.93 13.41
C ARG A 286 6.85 5.21 12.57
N PRO A 287 5.66 5.24 13.19
CA PRO A 287 4.45 5.70 12.51
C PRO A 287 4.44 7.23 12.42
N LEU A 288 4.07 7.76 11.26
CA LEU A 288 3.65 9.14 11.07
C LEU A 288 2.13 9.13 11.00
N PHE A 289 1.43 9.59 12.03
CA PHE A 289 -0.02 9.63 12.00
C PHE A 289 -0.51 10.84 11.20
N PHE A 290 -1.75 10.79 10.73
CA PHE A 290 -2.36 11.89 10.01
C PHE A 290 -2.31 13.20 10.80
N ALA A 291 -2.53 13.16 12.12
CA ALA A 291 -2.44 14.33 12.98
C ALA A 291 -1.05 14.99 12.93
N ASP A 292 0.03 14.20 12.87
CA ASP A 292 1.40 14.70 12.76
C ASP A 292 1.62 15.36 11.40
N ILE A 293 1.14 14.73 10.33
CA ILE A 293 1.23 15.25 8.96
C ILE A 293 0.41 16.54 8.83
N TRP A 294 -0.82 16.55 9.35
CA TRP A 294 -1.72 17.69 9.33
C TRP A 294 -1.13 18.88 10.09
N SER A 295 -0.60 18.64 11.30
CA SER A 295 0.05 19.69 12.08
C SER A 295 1.30 20.23 11.37
N TYR A 296 2.04 19.40 10.65
CA TYR A 296 3.18 19.83 9.85
C TYR A 296 2.75 20.72 8.68
N VAL A 297 1.70 20.33 7.95
CA VAL A 297 1.20 21.06 6.77
C VAL A 297 0.55 22.39 7.16
N GLU A 298 -0.32 22.40 8.17
CA GLU A 298 -1.12 23.58 8.54
C GLU A 298 -0.41 24.52 9.52
N ASN A 299 0.22 23.99 10.57
CA ASN A 299 0.62 24.81 11.72
C ASN A 299 2.10 25.21 11.72
N ASN A 300 2.97 24.45 11.03
CA ASN A 300 4.39 24.79 10.96
C ASN A 300 5.14 23.97 9.89
N PRO A 301 5.35 24.51 8.68
CA PRO A 301 6.21 23.89 7.67
C PRO A 301 7.68 24.06 8.08
N ARG A 302 8.08 23.48 9.20
CA ARG A 302 9.48 23.40 9.62
C ARG A 302 10.17 22.33 8.77
N PRO A 303 11.48 22.44 8.51
CA PRO A 303 12.21 21.32 7.92
C PRO A 303 12.02 20.05 8.75
N PHE A 304 11.60 18.96 8.10
CA PHE A 304 11.50 17.66 8.75
C PHE A 304 12.91 17.20 9.20
N CYS A 305 13.06 16.87 10.49
CA CYS A 305 14.35 16.50 11.06
C CYS A 305 14.72 15.05 10.71
N TRP A 306 15.24 14.86 9.50
CA TRP A 306 15.65 13.55 8.98
C TRP A 306 16.70 12.86 9.85
N ASP A 307 17.65 13.60 10.43
CA ASP A 307 18.71 13.01 11.25
C ASP A 307 18.17 12.34 12.52
N SER A 308 17.12 12.91 13.12
CA SER A 308 16.41 12.30 14.25
C SER A 308 15.53 11.14 13.79
N TRP A 309 14.87 11.31 12.64
CA TRP A 309 13.89 10.36 12.09
C TRP A 309 14.49 9.12 11.40
N ALA A 310 15.71 9.19 10.91
CA ALA A 310 16.42 8.07 10.29
C ALA A 310 17.93 8.27 10.50
N PRO A 311 18.45 8.04 11.71
CA PRO A 311 19.86 8.29 12.01
C PRO A 311 20.75 7.37 11.17
N ASN A 312 21.73 7.97 10.47
CA ASN A 312 22.68 7.30 9.56
C ASN A 312 22.02 6.54 8.40
N PRO A 313 21.28 7.23 7.50
CA PRO A 313 20.62 6.58 6.37
C PRO A 313 21.65 6.12 5.32
N VAL A 314 21.52 4.87 4.86
CA VAL A 314 22.31 4.27 3.77
C VAL A 314 21.56 4.38 2.46
#